data_AF-A0A424N450-F1
#
_entry.id   AF-A0A424N450-F1
#
_cell.length_a   1.000
_cell.length_b   1.000
_cell.length_c   1.000
_cell.angle_alpha   90.00
_cell.angle_beta   90.00
_cell.angle_gamma   90.00
#
_symmetry.space_group_name_H-M   'P 1'
#
loop_
_entity.id
_entity.type
_entity.pdbx_description
1 polymer ?
#
loop_
_entity_poly.entity_id
_entity_poly.type
_entity_poly.pdbx_seq_one_letter_code
_entity_poly.pdbx_strand_id
1 'polypeptide(L)'
;MADHQKKHDINYEGNLLAEKDTPPIETCNLDKKLNRRQRIFIWTAVNNPRLSLIESAAKAGYKDPRQAANKLMSNPLIRSEYNYLMNEVKKKYELNYDRAVQDLYDIRDKALEAGSFNAAISAQNSLLRVGGLIVDRKEVMFGKIDQMSREEVENRLESLLGQAIEAQVISDNALENDVVESSKSEVEQ
;
A
#
# COMPACT_ATOMS: atom_id res chain seq x y z
N MET A 1 -46.86 -43.67 9.21
CA MET A 1 -45.79 -42.71 8.90
C MET A 1 -45.65 -41.79 10.11
N ALA A 2 -44.60 -41.94 10.90
CA ALA A 2 -44.44 -41.23 12.17
C ALA A 2 -43.33 -40.18 12.02
N ASP A 3 -43.73 -38.92 11.89
CA ASP A 3 -42.79 -37.79 11.81
C ASP A 3 -42.08 -37.59 13.14
N HIS A 4 -40.79 -37.91 13.18
CA HIS A 4 -39.91 -37.62 14.31
C HIS A 4 -39.24 -36.27 14.09
N GLN A 5 -39.92 -35.19 14.45
CA GLN A 5 -39.26 -33.90 14.59
C GLN A 5 -38.49 -33.89 15.92
N LYS A 6 -37.19 -34.22 15.88
CA LYS A 6 -36.27 -33.94 16.98
C LYS A 6 -36.19 -32.43 17.16
N LYS A 7 -36.85 -31.90 18.18
CA LYS A 7 -36.61 -30.54 18.67
C LYS A 7 -35.20 -30.50 19.23
N HIS A 8 -34.30 -29.79 18.55
CA HIS A 8 -33.00 -29.46 19.12
C HIS A 8 -33.21 -28.33 20.12
N ASP A 9 -33.19 -28.67 21.41
CA ASP A 9 -33.11 -27.68 22.48
C ASP A 9 -31.73 -27.01 22.41
N ILE A 10 -31.66 -25.89 21.69
CA ILE A 10 -30.49 -25.00 21.73
C ILE A 10 -30.55 -24.18 23.02
N ASN A 11 -30.20 -24.80 24.14
CA ASN A 11 -29.85 -24.07 25.34
C ASN A 11 -28.58 -23.25 25.05
N TYR A 12 -28.76 -21.97 24.74
CA TYR A 12 -27.67 -21.00 24.74
C TYR A 12 -27.34 -20.68 26.20
N GLU A 13 -26.38 -21.41 26.76
CA GLU A 13 -25.62 -20.85 27.87
C GLU A 13 -24.88 -19.64 27.32
N GLY A 14 -25.27 -18.47 27.81
CA GLY A 14 -24.60 -17.22 27.48
C GLY A 14 -23.19 -17.28 28.02
N ASN A 15 -22.25 -17.78 27.21
CA ASN A 15 -20.83 -17.76 27.49
C ASN A 15 -20.35 -16.32 27.51
N LEU A 16 -20.59 -15.64 28.63
CA LEU A 16 -19.76 -14.54 29.08
C LEU A 16 -18.35 -15.13 29.14
N LEU A 17 -17.47 -14.64 28.26
CA LEU A 17 -16.04 -14.97 28.24
C LEU A 17 -15.54 -15.09 29.69
N ALA A 18 -14.82 -16.17 30.00
CA ALA A 18 -14.21 -16.33 31.30
C ALA A 18 -13.40 -15.07 31.62
N GLU A 19 -13.31 -14.68 32.88
CA GLU A 19 -12.67 -13.41 33.29
C GLU A 19 -11.22 -13.28 32.75
N LYS A 20 -10.56 -14.41 32.48
CA LYS A 20 -9.22 -14.53 31.88
C LYS A 20 -9.17 -14.32 30.35
N ASP A 21 -10.28 -14.56 29.65
CA ASP A 21 -10.45 -14.32 28.21
C ASP A 21 -11.03 -12.94 27.92
N THR A 22 -11.28 -12.14 28.97
CA THR A 22 -11.55 -10.73 28.78
C THR A 22 -10.30 -10.08 28.19
N PRO A 23 -10.44 -9.30 27.11
CA PRO A 23 -9.30 -8.66 26.51
C PRO A 23 -8.59 -7.80 27.56
N PRO A 24 -7.25 -7.88 27.67
CA PRO A 24 -6.48 -6.99 28.53
C PRO A 24 -6.91 -5.57 28.16
N ILE A 25 -7.49 -4.85 29.11
CA ILE A 25 -8.05 -3.53 28.82
C ILE A 25 -6.87 -2.56 28.73
N GLU A 26 -6.15 -2.59 27.62
CA GLU A 26 -5.41 -1.42 27.15
C GLU A 26 -6.48 -0.44 26.65
N THR A 27 -6.99 0.36 27.59
CA THR A 27 -7.95 1.42 27.30
C THR A 27 -7.31 2.46 26.39
N CYS A 28 -7.53 2.35 25.09
CA CYS A 28 -7.55 3.54 24.24
C CYS A 28 -8.78 4.38 24.67
N ASN A 29 -8.50 5.47 25.39
CA ASN A 29 -9.37 6.60 25.74
C ASN A 29 -10.90 6.40 25.60
N LEU A 30 -11.54 5.89 26.65
CA LEU A 30 -12.99 5.77 26.70
C LEU A 30 -13.63 7.05 27.27
N ASP A 31 -14.36 7.74 26.41
CA ASP A 31 -15.64 8.27 26.85
C ASP A 31 -16.46 7.09 27.42
N LYS A 32 -16.97 7.22 28.64
CA LYS A 32 -17.78 6.20 29.38
C LYS A 32 -19.10 5.80 28.68
N LYS A 33 -19.24 6.01 27.36
CA LYS A 33 -20.47 5.86 26.57
C LYS A 33 -20.67 4.46 25.98
N LEU A 34 -19.63 3.63 25.87
CA LEU A 34 -19.73 2.29 25.23
C LEU A 34 -19.98 1.17 26.25
N ASN A 35 -20.94 0.30 25.93
CA ASN A 35 -21.27 -0.87 26.74
C ASN A 35 -20.16 -1.95 26.65
N ARG A 36 -19.95 -2.74 27.70
CA ARG A 36 -18.98 -3.85 27.77
C ARG A 36 -19.01 -4.74 26.51
N ARG A 37 -20.19 -5.12 26.04
CA ARG A 37 -20.36 -5.98 24.86
C ARG A 37 -19.93 -5.32 23.54
N GLN A 38 -20.16 -4.01 23.42
CA GLN A 38 -19.71 -3.22 22.26
C GLN A 38 -18.19 -3.14 22.22
N ARG A 39 -17.54 -2.99 23.38
CA ARG A 39 -16.07 -2.97 23.49
C ARG A 39 -15.45 -4.31 23.09
N ILE A 40 -16.01 -5.42 23.59
CA ILE A 40 -15.55 -6.75 23.21
C ILE A 40 -15.70 -6.96 21.70
N PHE A 41 -16.85 -6.57 21.13
CA PHE A 41 -17.07 -6.63 19.69
C PHE A 41 -15.99 -5.87 18.89
N ILE A 42 -15.72 -4.61 19.24
CA ILE A 42 -14.72 -3.79 18.55
C ILE A 42 -13.33 -4.40 18.70
N TRP A 43 -12.94 -4.76 19.92
CA TRP A 43 -11.62 -5.35 20.20
C TRP A 43 -11.41 -6.65 19.42
N THR A 44 -12.41 -7.53 19.41
CA THR A 44 -12.32 -8.80 18.69
C THR A 44 -12.22 -8.57 17.18
N ALA A 45 -12.99 -7.62 16.64
CA ALA A 45 -12.98 -7.30 15.22
C ALA A 45 -11.65 -6.71 14.74
N VAL A 46 -11.02 -5.84 15.54
CA VAL A 46 -9.74 -5.21 15.18
C VAL A 46 -8.55 -6.16 15.33
N ASN A 47 -8.47 -6.90 16.44
CA ASN A 47 -7.32 -7.75 16.73
C ASN A 47 -7.30 -9.08 15.97
N ASN A 48 -8.45 -9.53 15.44
CA ASN A 48 -8.56 -10.80 14.71
C ASN A 48 -8.99 -10.53 13.26
N PRO A 49 -8.05 -10.20 12.35
CA PRO A 49 -8.39 -9.82 10.96
C PRO A 49 -9.02 -10.95 10.13
N ARG A 50 -8.89 -12.21 10.58
CA ARG A 50 -9.54 -13.37 9.94
C ARG A 50 -11.01 -13.53 10.33
N LEU A 51 -11.44 -12.86 11.40
CA LEU A 51 -12.77 -13.03 11.96
C LEU A 51 -13.75 -12.07 11.26
N SER A 52 -14.92 -12.59 10.85
CA SER A 52 -15.97 -11.72 10.32
C SER A 52 -16.55 -10.82 11.43
N LEU A 53 -17.15 -9.68 11.05
CA LEU A 53 -17.93 -8.87 11.98
C LEU A 53 -19.09 -9.65 12.61
N ILE A 54 -19.68 -10.59 11.87
CA ILE A 54 -20.76 -11.46 12.38
C ILE A 54 -20.22 -12.35 13.51
N GLU A 55 -19.09 -12.99 13.28
CA GLU A 55 -18.42 -13.86 14.27
C GLU A 55 -17.90 -13.06 15.47
N SER A 56 -17.44 -11.82 15.24
CA SER A 56 -17.06 -10.89 16.31
C SER A 56 -18.26 -10.58 17.21
N ALA A 57 -19.45 -10.37 16.62
CA ALA A 57 -20.67 -10.16 17.38
C ALA A 57 -21.11 -11.43 18.13
N ALA A 58 -20.92 -12.61 17.53
CA ALA A 58 -21.18 -13.88 18.20
C ALA A 58 -20.28 -14.06 19.45
N LYS A 59 -18.97 -13.79 19.32
CA LYS A 59 -18.01 -13.83 20.43
C LYS A 59 -18.28 -12.78 21.52
N ALA A 60 -18.83 -11.63 21.15
CA ALA A 60 -19.31 -10.62 22.10
C ALA A 60 -20.66 -10.99 22.77
N GLY A 61 -21.21 -12.17 22.48
CA GLY A 61 -22.40 -12.75 23.10
C GLY A 61 -23.73 -12.26 22.51
N TYR A 62 -23.76 -11.67 21.32
CA TYR A 62 -25.01 -11.23 20.66
C TYR A 62 -25.84 -12.41 20.17
N LYS A 63 -27.12 -12.43 20.57
CA LYS A 63 -28.08 -13.49 20.24
C LYS A 63 -28.28 -13.64 18.73
N ASP A 64 -28.45 -12.52 18.05
CA ASP A 64 -28.59 -12.44 16.58
C ASP A 64 -27.38 -11.76 15.96
N PRO A 65 -26.24 -12.47 15.78
CA PRO A 65 -24.96 -11.85 15.44
C PRO A 65 -24.98 -11.11 14.11
N ARG A 66 -25.71 -11.60 13.11
CA ARG A 66 -25.81 -10.97 11.78
C ARG A 66 -26.52 -9.61 11.86
N GLN A 67 -27.64 -9.51 12.56
CA GLN A 67 -28.35 -8.25 12.72
C GLN A 67 -27.61 -7.30 13.64
N ALA A 68 -27.05 -7.83 14.74
CA ALA A 68 -26.27 -7.07 15.70
C ALA A 68 -25.04 -6.43 15.04
N ALA A 69 -24.26 -7.15 14.25
CA ALA A 69 -23.08 -6.61 13.57
C ALA A 69 -23.42 -5.39 12.68
N ASN A 70 -24.48 -5.49 11.87
CA ASN A 70 -24.94 -4.38 11.03
C ASN A 70 -25.40 -3.18 11.87
N LYS A 71 -26.16 -3.43 12.94
CA LYS A 71 -26.65 -2.36 13.84
C LYS A 71 -25.51 -1.68 14.60
N LEU A 72 -24.50 -2.44 15.02
CA LEU A 72 -23.32 -1.93 15.72
C LEU A 72 -22.48 -1.05 14.80
N MET A 73 -22.20 -1.50 13.57
CA MET A 73 -21.40 -0.72 12.62
C MET A 73 -22.14 0.50 12.04
N SER A 74 -23.47 0.49 12.06
CA SER A 74 -24.29 1.64 11.69
C SER A 74 -24.23 2.77 12.74
N ASN A 75 -23.92 2.43 14.01
CA ASN A 75 -23.79 3.44 15.06
C ASN A 75 -22.48 4.24 14.88
N PRO A 76 -22.55 5.59 14.70
CA PRO A 76 -21.37 6.41 14.42
C PRO A 76 -20.34 6.37 15.56
N LEU A 77 -20.77 6.23 16.82
CA LEU A 77 -19.86 6.14 17.97
C LEU A 77 -18.99 4.89 17.88
N ILE A 78 -19.62 3.74 17.62
CA ILE A 78 -18.93 2.44 17.48
C ILE A 78 -18.00 2.46 16.27
N ARG A 79 -18.46 3.02 15.16
CA ARG A 79 -17.66 3.12 13.93
C ARG A 79 -16.44 4.02 14.10
N SER A 80 -16.58 5.15 14.79
CA SER A 80 -15.46 6.03 15.08
C SER A 80 -14.40 5.34 15.94
N GLU A 81 -14.84 4.57 16.93
CA GLU A 81 -13.96 3.82 17.82
C GLU A 81 -13.25 2.68 17.10
N TYR A 82 -13.99 1.93 16.28
CA TYR A 82 -13.42 0.89 15.43
C TYR A 82 -12.32 1.44 14.52
N ASN A 83 -12.58 2.57 13.85
CA ASN A 83 -11.60 3.21 12.97
C ASN A 83 -10.37 3.71 13.75
N TYR A 84 -10.57 4.28 14.94
CA TYR A 84 -9.48 4.72 15.80
C TYR A 84 -8.55 3.55 16.17
N LEU A 85 -9.11 2.45 16.70
CA LEU A 85 -8.34 1.27 17.06
C LEU A 85 -7.68 0.62 15.85
N MET A 86 -8.36 0.57 14.71
CA MET A 86 -7.77 0.08 13.46
C MET A 86 -6.58 0.93 13.02
N ASN A 87 -6.66 2.26 13.18
CA ASN A 87 -5.54 3.17 12.89
C ASN A 87 -4.38 3.00 13.87
N GLU A 88 -4.64 2.80 15.16
CA GLU A 88 -3.58 2.53 16.14
C GLU A 88 -2.88 1.19 15.87
N VAL A 89 -3.64 0.15 15.53
CA VAL A 89 -3.07 -1.12 15.08
C VAL A 89 -2.27 -0.92 13.80
N LYS A 90 -2.79 -0.16 12.84
CA LYS A 90 -2.06 0.18 11.63
C LYS A 90 -0.75 0.89 11.96
N LYS A 91 -0.75 1.93 12.80
CA LYS A 91 0.47 2.61 13.29
C LYS A 91 1.46 1.67 13.98
N LYS A 92 0.97 0.73 14.78
CA LYS A 92 1.81 -0.30 15.41
C LYS A 92 2.49 -1.20 14.38
N TYR A 93 1.87 -1.43 13.23
CA TYR A 93 2.43 -2.21 12.13
C TYR A 93 2.94 -1.35 10.96
N GLU A 94 2.92 -0.03 11.11
CA GLU A 94 3.46 0.88 10.10
C GLU A 94 4.97 0.68 10.05
N LEU A 95 5.46 0.50 8.83
CA LEU A 95 6.89 0.37 8.57
C LEU A 95 7.52 1.76 8.72
N ASN A 96 7.91 2.10 9.95
CA ASN A 96 8.68 3.30 10.22
C ASN A 96 10.14 3.07 9.83
N TYR A 97 10.77 4.09 9.25
CA TYR A 97 12.17 4.02 8.81
C TYR A 97 13.10 3.57 9.95
N ASP A 98 13.00 4.20 11.12
CA ASP A 98 13.84 3.87 12.29
C ASP A 98 13.65 2.43 12.76
N ARG A 99 12.40 1.94 12.71
CA ARG A 99 12.06 0.57 13.09
C ARG A 99 12.60 -0.44 12.09
N ALA A 100 12.47 -0.16 10.79
CA ALA A 100 13.03 -1.01 9.75
C ALA A 100 14.56 -1.10 9.86
N VAL A 101 15.23 0.00 10.18
CA VAL A 101 16.67 0.03 10.46
C VAL A 101 17.01 -0.83 11.68
N GLN A 102 16.27 -0.68 12.78
CA GLN A 102 16.46 -1.49 13.99
C GLN A 102 16.26 -2.99 13.70
N ASP A 103 15.20 -3.35 12.98
CA ASP A 103 14.92 -4.73 12.60
C ASP A 103 16.05 -5.32 11.74
N LEU A 104 16.65 -4.53 10.85
CA LEU A 104 17.81 -4.96 10.06
C LEU A 104 19.07 -5.19 10.91
N TYR A 105 19.32 -4.34 11.92
CA TYR A 105 20.40 -4.58 12.89
C TYR A 105 20.19 -5.88 13.67
N ASP A 106 18.98 -6.10 14.18
CA ASP A 106 18.61 -7.32 14.90
C ASP A 106 18.77 -8.57 14.03
N ILE A 107 18.35 -8.52 12.76
CA ILE A 107 18.51 -9.63 11.80
C ILE A 107 19.99 -9.90 11.54
N ARG A 108 20.80 -8.86 11.35
CA ARG A 108 22.25 -9.00 11.15
C ARG A 108 22.89 -9.70 12.35
N ASP A 109 22.61 -9.24 13.57
CA ASP A 109 23.25 -9.75 14.78
C ASP A 109 22.82 -11.20 15.07
N LYS A 110 21.53 -11.51 14.95
CA LYS A 110 21.01 -12.89 15.07
C LYS A 110 21.55 -13.81 13.98
N ALA A 111 21.72 -13.31 12.75
CA ALA A 111 22.29 -14.10 11.66
C ALA A 111 23.78 -14.39 11.89
N LEU A 112 24.55 -13.44 12.45
CA LEU A 112 25.93 -13.65 12.84
C LEU A 112 26.05 -14.66 13.98
N GLU A 113 25.19 -14.56 15.00
CA GLU A 113 25.15 -15.52 16.11
C GLU A 113 24.79 -16.93 15.63
N ALA A 114 23.86 -17.04 14.68
CA ALA A 114 23.48 -18.31 14.06
C ALA A 114 24.50 -18.84 13.02
N GLY A 115 25.59 -18.11 12.74
CA GLY A 115 26.60 -18.47 11.74
C GLY A 115 26.13 -18.36 10.28
N SER A 116 24.98 -17.73 10.03
CA SER A 116 24.43 -17.53 8.68
C SER A 116 24.96 -16.22 8.07
N PHE A 117 26.20 -16.27 7.58
CA PHE A 117 26.88 -15.08 7.04
C PHE A 117 26.18 -14.48 5.80
N ASN A 118 25.58 -15.31 4.94
CA ASN A 118 24.86 -14.81 3.75
C ASN A 118 23.66 -13.92 4.15
N ALA A 119 22.92 -14.31 5.19
CA ALA A 119 21.81 -13.50 5.70
C ALA A 119 22.31 -12.20 6.34
N ALA A 120 23.41 -12.26 7.11
CA ALA A 120 24.03 -11.10 7.71
C ALA A 120 24.54 -10.09 6.66
N ILE A 121 25.18 -10.56 5.59
CA ILE A 121 25.65 -9.72 4.48
C ILE A 121 24.48 -9.06 3.76
N SER A 122 23.39 -9.80 3.52
CA SER A 122 22.18 -9.25 2.87
C SER A 122 21.52 -8.15 3.73
N ALA A 123 21.43 -8.36 5.05
CA ALA A 123 20.93 -7.35 5.99
C ALA A 123 21.84 -6.10 6.00
N GLN A 124 23.16 -6.30 6.01
CA GLN A 124 24.12 -5.20 5.96
C GLN A 124 24.04 -4.40 4.65
N ASN A 125 23.91 -5.06 3.50
CA ASN A 125 23.72 -4.40 2.21
C ASN A 125 22.42 -3.57 2.19
N SER A 126 21.36 -4.08 2.81
CA SER A 126 20.10 -3.35 2.96
C SER A 126 20.27 -2.12 3.86
N LEU A 127 21.03 -2.22 4.97
CA LEU A 127 21.38 -1.05 5.81
C LEU A 127 22.16 0.01 5.04
N LEU A 128 23.13 -0.40 4.22
CA LEU A 128 23.92 0.53 3.39
C LEU A 128 23.05 1.23 2.34
N ARG A 129 22.06 0.54 1.77
CA ARG A 129 21.06 1.13 0.86
C ARG A 129 20.15 2.12 1.59
N VAL A 130 19.68 1.75 2.78
CA VAL A 130 18.84 2.60 3.63
C VAL A 130 19.59 3.87 4.02
N GLY A 131 20.87 3.76 4.39
CA GLY A 131 21.74 4.91 4.65
C GLY A 131 22.17 5.72 3.41
N GLY A 132 21.71 5.37 2.21
CA GLY A 132 22.04 6.06 0.97
C GLY A 132 23.48 5.89 0.48
N LEU A 133 24.27 4.99 1.10
CA LEU A 133 25.65 4.69 0.70
C LEU A 133 25.69 3.84 -0.57
N ILE A 134 24.66 3.03 -0.80
CA ILE A 134 24.47 2.23 -2.01
C ILE A 134 23.18 2.69 -2.70
N VAL A 135 23.28 3.03 -3.98
CA VAL A 135 22.13 3.41 -4.81
C VAL A 135 22.14 2.57 -6.09
N ASP A 136 21.14 1.73 -6.25
CA ASP A 136 20.95 0.96 -7.47
C ASP A 136 20.30 1.87 -8.54
N ARG A 137 21.09 2.30 -9.54
CA ARG A 137 20.54 3.00 -10.72
C ARG A 137 20.12 1.98 -11.76
N LYS A 138 18.81 1.83 -11.98
CA LYS A 138 18.26 1.11 -13.12
C LYS A 138 17.94 2.11 -14.23
N GLU A 139 18.86 2.25 -15.18
CA GLU A 139 18.59 3.02 -16.39
C GLU A 139 17.77 2.16 -17.36
N VAL A 140 16.55 2.61 -17.67
CA VAL A 140 15.75 2.03 -18.76
C VAL A 140 16.16 2.77 -20.03
N MET A 141 17.10 2.20 -20.77
CA MET A 141 17.45 2.71 -22.09
C MET A 141 16.34 2.37 -23.07
N PHE A 142 15.48 3.34 -23.38
CA PHE A 142 14.50 3.21 -24.45
C PHE A 142 15.23 3.37 -25.80
N GLY A 143 15.00 2.44 -26.73
CA GLY A 143 15.46 2.58 -28.12
C GLY A 143 16.90 2.14 -28.40
N LYS A 144 17.39 1.07 -27.76
CA LYS A 144 18.55 0.36 -28.34
C LYS A 144 18.16 -0.09 -29.74
N ILE A 145 19.00 0.20 -30.75
CA ILE A 145 18.81 -0.28 -32.14
C ILE A 145 18.57 -1.80 -32.16
N ASP A 146 19.21 -2.54 -31.25
CA ASP A 146 19.04 -3.99 -31.08
C ASP A 146 17.62 -4.46 -30.69
N GLN A 147 16.76 -3.56 -30.19
CA GLN A 147 15.38 -3.88 -29.79
C GLN A 147 14.34 -3.41 -30.80
N MET A 148 14.73 -2.63 -31.82
CA MET A 148 13.83 -2.19 -32.86
C MET A 148 13.78 -3.21 -33.98
N SER A 149 12.58 -3.46 -34.51
CA SER A 149 12.44 -4.22 -35.75
C SER A 149 13.00 -3.41 -36.93
N ARG A 150 13.41 -4.08 -38.01
CA ARG A 150 14.01 -3.43 -39.17
C ARG A 150 13.12 -2.31 -39.74
N GLU A 151 11.81 -2.53 -39.77
CA GLU A 151 10.83 -1.53 -40.24
C GLU A 151 10.76 -0.31 -39.32
N GLU A 152 10.80 -0.50 -38.00
CA GLU A 152 10.83 0.62 -37.05
C GLU A 152 12.13 1.42 -37.14
N VAL A 153 13.27 0.76 -37.40
CA VAL A 153 14.56 1.44 -37.64
C VAL A 153 14.51 2.26 -38.93
N GLU A 154 13.99 1.69 -40.01
CA GLU A 154 13.85 2.37 -41.30
C GLU A 154 12.93 3.60 -41.18
N ASN A 155 11.76 3.46 -40.54
CA ASN A 155 10.86 4.58 -40.28
C ASN A 155 11.50 5.68 -39.40
N ARG A 156 12.32 5.28 -38.42
CA ARG A 156 13.05 6.22 -37.56
C ARG A 156 14.12 6.97 -38.37
N LEU A 157 14.83 6.29 -39.26
CA LEU A 157 15.83 6.88 -40.14
C LEU A 157 15.20 7.84 -41.16
N GLU A 158 14.07 7.45 -41.76
CA GLU A 158 13.32 8.32 -42.68
C GLU A 158 12.82 9.59 -41.98
N SER A 159 12.28 9.45 -40.77
CA SER A 159 11.87 10.62 -39.96
C SER A 159 13.04 11.53 -39.63
N LEU A 160 14.23 10.99 -39.36
CA LEU A 160 15.43 11.77 -39.05
C LEU A 160 15.98 12.48 -40.30
N LEU A 161 15.98 11.80 -41.45
CA LEU A 161 16.38 12.39 -42.73
C LEU A 161 15.41 13.48 -43.15
N GLY A 162 14.09 13.26 -43.00
CA GLY A 162 13.07 14.27 -43.27
C GLY A 162 13.26 15.53 -42.42
N GLN A 163 13.48 15.37 -41.12
CA GLN A 163 13.77 16.50 -40.21
C GLN A 163 15.08 17.22 -40.55
N ALA A 164 16.13 16.50 -40.95
CA ALA A 164 17.39 17.11 -41.35
C ALA A 164 17.25 17.92 -42.65
N ILE A 165 16.49 17.41 -43.62
CA ILE A 165 16.21 18.10 -44.88
C ILE A 165 15.33 19.32 -44.62
N GLU A 166 14.30 19.21 -43.78
CA GLU A 166 13.47 20.36 -43.37
C GLU A 166 14.30 21.43 -42.67
N ALA A 167 15.22 21.05 -41.77
CA ALA A 167 16.13 22.00 -41.12
C ALA A 167 17.08 22.69 -42.12
N GLN A 168 17.57 21.95 -43.13
CA GLN A 168 18.40 22.49 -44.21
C GLN A 168 17.62 23.48 -45.10
N VAL A 169 16.37 23.14 -45.46
CA VAL A 169 15.49 24.00 -46.26
C VAL A 169 15.11 25.27 -45.48
N ILE A 170 14.93 25.18 -44.16
CA ILE A 170 14.72 26.36 -43.31
C ILE A 170 15.98 27.24 -43.25
N SER A 171 17.18 26.65 -43.16
CA SER A 171 18.43 27.43 -43.20
C SER A 171 18.64 28.10 -44.57
N ASP A 172 18.31 27.41 -45.66
CA ASP A 172 18.46 27.94 -47.01
C ASP A 172 17.43 29.05 -47.30
N ASN A 173 16.18 28.89 -46.86
CA ASN A 173 15.13 29.93 -46.96
C ASN A 173 15.41 31.14 -46.05
N ALA A 174 16.08 30.97 -44.91
CA ALA A 174 16.48 32.08 -44.05
C ALA A 174 17.55 32.96 -44.74
N LEU A 175 18.49 32.34 -45.46
CA LEU A 175 19.48 33.05 -46.27
C LEU A 175 18.84 33.75 -47.49
N GLU A 176 17.79 33.17 -48.07
CA GLU A 176 17.10 33.76 -49.22
C GLU A 176 16.21 34.96 -48.83
N ASN A 177 15.59 34.94 -47.64
CA ASN A 177 14.80 36.07 -47.14
C ASN A 177 15.66 37.27 -46.73
N ASP A 178 16.84 37.07 -46.13
CA ASP A 178 17.79 38.16 -45.82
C ASP A 178 18.27 38.89 -47.10
N VAL A 179 18.41 38.17 -48.22
CA VAL A 179 18.80 38.75 -49.53
C VAL A 179 17.64 39.52 -50.18
N VAL A 180 16.40 39.09 -49.97
CA VAL A 180 15.20 39.79 -50.48
C VAL A 180 14.91 41.07 -49.67
N GLU A 181 15.22 41.07 -48.37
CA GLU A 181 15.02 42.24 -47.51
C GLU A 181 16.10 43.31 -47.75
N SER A 182 17.35 42.92 -48.03
CA SER A 182 18.39 43.86 -48.45
C SER A 182 18.08 44.51 -49.81
N SER A 183 17.56 43.73 -50.78
CA SER A 183 17.26 44.22 -52.13
C SER A 183 15.98 45.05 -52.23
N LYS A 184 15.02 44.93 -51.30
CA LYS A 184 13.88 45.85 -51.21
C LYS A 184 14.25 47.23 -50.63
N SER A 185 15.25 47.28 -49.74
CA SER A 185 15.69 48.55 -49.14
C SER A 185 16.47 49.47 -50.10
N GLU A 186 17.00 48.92 -51.19
CA GLU A 186 17.77 49.64 -52.22
C GLU A 186 16.90 50.26 -53.32
N VAL A 187 15.61 49.88 -53.43
CA VAL A 187 14.71 50.34 -54.51
C VAL A 187 13.82 51.52 -54.07
N GLU A 188 13.75 51.83 -52.77
CA GLU A 188 12.94 52.94 -52.23
C GLU A 188 13.75 54.21 -51.85
N GLN A 189 14.97 54.39 -52.37
CA GLN A 189 15.75 55.65 -52.22
C GLN A 189 15.94 56.39 -53.54
#